data_AF-A0A2N2EQF9-F1
#
_entry.id   AF-A0A2N2EQF9-F1
#
_cell.length_a   1.000
_cell.length_b   1.000
_cell.length_c   1.000
_cell.angle_alpha   90.00
_cell.angle_beta   90.00
_cell.angle_gamma   90.00
#
_symmetry.space_group_name_H-M   'P 1'
#
loop_
_entity.id
_entity.type
_entity.pdbx_description
1 polymer ?
#
loop_
_entity_poly.entity_id
_entity_poly.type
_entity_poly.pdbx_seq_one_letter_code
_entity_poly.pdbx_strand_id
1 'polypeptide(L)'
;MTKSKNFWAASALISLAVMVFAAYSLYGRVSAYFPGDTLEVRPVPMPPPQEEAGDEEAGENPEAAAPAAEEPAPQAAAQDKAEPAKVKAVKTIFEYKDSKAKSVKLAGSFTSWKAKPMTKKNGVWKAEVYILPGNYPYHFTVDGKKKLDPGKPKAPTGDSLVAVE
;
A
#
# COMPACT_ATOMS: atom_id res chain seq x y z
N MET A 1 -23.36 -32.98 40.56
CA MET A 1 -21.93 -32.88 40.90
C MET A 1 -21.45 -31.46 40.60
N THR A 2 -21.32 -30.61 41.61
CA THR A 2 -20.84 -29.22 41.47
C THR A 2 -19.32 -29.20 41.55
N LYS A 3 -18.64 -28.76 40.48
CA LYS A 3 -17.17 -28.66 40.47
C LYS A 3 -16.70 -27.59 41.46
N SER A 4 -15.57 -27.82 42.12
CA SER A 4 -15.04 -26.96 43.18
C SER A 4 -14.60 -25.58 42.64
N LYS A 5 -14.58 -24.56 43.50
CA LYS A 5 -14.10 -23.20 43.14
C LYS A 5 -12.70 -23.23 42.53
N ASN A 6 -11.86 -24.16 42.99
CA ASN A 6 -10.49 -24.36 42.49
C ASN A 6 -10.47 -24.88 41.04
N PHE A 7 -11.49 -25.64 40.62
CA PHE A 7 -11.63 -26.09 39.23
C PHE A 7 -11.95 -24.92 38.28
N TRP A 8 -12.85 -24.02 38.70
CA TRP A 8 -13.16 -22.82 37.91
C TRP A 8 -11.97 -21.85 37.84
N ALA A 9 -11.24 -21.67 38.94
CA ALA A 9 -10.02 -20.87 38.95
C ALA A 9 -8.93 -21.45 38.04
N ALA A 10 -8.68 -22.76 38.09
CA ALA A 10 -7.72 -23.43 37.22
C ALA A 10 -8.12 -23.33 35.74
N SER A 11 -9.41 -23.50 35.41
CA SER A 11 -9.90 -23.34 34.04
C SER A 11 -9.74 -21.91 33.51
N ALA A 12 -9.93 -20.90 34.37
CA ALA A 12 -9.74 -19.50 33.99
C ALA A 12 -8.26 -19.18 33.70
N LEU A 13 -7.34 -19.71 34.52
CA LEU A 13 -5.90 -19.54 34.32
C LEU A 13 -5.40 -20.22 33.04
N ILE A 14 -5.90 -21.43 32.74
CA ILE A 14 -5.56 -22.13 31.49
C ILE A 14 -6.08 -21.34 30.28
N SER A 15 -7.31 -20.81 30.34
CA SER A 15 -7.86 -19.98 29.27
C SER A 15 -7.03 -18.72 29.01
N LEU A 16 -6.59 -18.04 30.09
CA LEU A 16 -5.74 -16.86 30.00
C LEU A 16 -4.37 -17.20 29.38
N ALA A 17 -3.76 -18.31 29.78
CA ALA A 17 -2.50 -18.78 29.19
C ALA A 17 -2.64 -19.08 27.69
N VAL A 18 -3.77 -19.68 27.27
CA VAL A 18 -4.06 -19.94 25.85
C VAL A 18 -4.25 -18.64 25.07
N MET A 19 -4.94 -17.64 25.62
CA MET A 19 -5.08 -16.33 24.98
C MET A 19 -3.73 -15.63 24.82
N VAL A 20 -2.89 -15.62 25.85
CA VAL A 20 -1.55 -15.01 25.81
C VAL A 20 -0.68 -15.73 24.78
N PHE A 21 -0.72 -17.06 24.73
CA PHE A 21 0.03 -17.83 23.74
C PHE A 21 -0.46 -17.56 22.30
N ALA A 22 -1.78 -17.49 22.08
CA ALA A 22 -2.35 -17.15 20.78
C ALA A 22 -1.98 -15.73 20.35
N ALA A 23 -2.03 -14.77 21.26
CA ALA A 23 -1.61 -13.39 21.02
C ALA A 23 -0.11 -13.32 20.68
N TYR A 24 0.73 -14.04 21.42
CA TYR A 24 2.17 -14.09 21.16
C TYR A 24 2.50 -14.75 19.81
N SER A 25 1.81 -15.83 19.45
CA SER A 25 1.97 -16.51 18.17
C SER A 25 1.52 -15.63 16.99
N LEU A 26 0.41 -14.90 17.15
CA LEU A 26 -0.05 -13.94 16.16
C LEU A 26 0.92 -12.75 16.05
N TYR A 27 1.41 -12.25 17.18
CA TYR A 27 2.39 -11.16 17.23
C TYR A 27 3.68 -11.54 16.51
N GLY A 28 4.25 -12.72 16.75
CA GLY A 28 5.45 -13.19 16.06
C GLY A 28 5.26 -13.34 14.55
N ARG A 29 4.05 -13.69 14.09
CA ARG A 29 3.73 -13.72 12.65
C ARG A 29 3.57 -12.32 12.07
N VAL A 30 2.83 -11.45 12.75
CA VAL A 30 2.55 -10.08 12.27
C VAL A 30 3.82 -9.23 12.30
N SER A 31 4.66 -9.33 13.33
CA SER A 31 5.92 -8.60 13.43
C SER A 31 6.90 -8.95 12.30
N ALA A 32 6.88 -10.20 11.82
CA ALA A 32 7.66 -10.62 10.66
C ALA A 32 7.17 -10.02 9.32
N TYR A 33 5.96 -9.47 9.26
CA TYR A 33 5.43 -8.75 8.09
C TYR A 33 5.59 -7.22 8.20
N PHE A 34 6.12 -6.70 9.32
CA PHE A 34 6.47 -5.29 9.50
C PHE A 34 7.99 -4.97 9.46
N PRO A 35 8.88 -5.67 8.72
CA PRO A 35 10.24 -5.18 8.56
C PRO A 35 10.24 -4.04 7.53
N GLY A 36 10.10 -2.80 8.01
CA GLY A 36 10.62 -1.64 7.27
C GLY A 36 9.62 -0.66 6.63
N ASP A 37 8.44 -0.43 7.21
CA ASP A 37 7.62 0.76 6.88
C ASP A 37 8.00 1.99 7.72
N THR A 38 9.22 2.00 8.28
CA THR A 38 9.93 3.27 8.44
C THR A 38 10.18 3.80 7.04
N LEU A 39 9.33 4.74 6.60
CA LEU A 39 9.57 5.64 5.48
C LEU A 39 10.94 6.31 5.68
N GLU A 40 12.00 5.63 5.28
CA GLU A 40 13.29 6.24 5.04
C GLU A 40 13.09 7.07 3.78
N VAL A 41 12.65 8.31 3.99
CA VAL A 41 12.67 9.36 2.97
C VAL A 41 14.13 9.52 2.59
N ARG A 42 14.59 8.72 1.63
CA ARG A 42 15.84 8.99 0.95
C ARG A 42 15.61 10.29 0.21
N PRO A 43 16.27 11.39 0.59
CA PRO A 43 16.17 12.60 -0.18
C PRO A 43 16.59 12.23 -1.61
N VAL A 44 15.70 12.48 -2.57
CA VAL A 44 16.06 12.45 -3.98
C VAL A 44 17.28 13.36 -4.11
N PRO A 45 18.39 12.91 -4.72
CA PRO A 45 19.53 13.78 -4.95
C PRO A 45 19.03 14.98 -5.75
N MET A 46 18.95 16.14 -5.11
CA MET A 46 18.63 17.39 -5.77
C MET A 46 19.68 17.60 -6.88
N PRO A 47 19.30 17.99 -8.11
CA PRO A 47 20.27 18.63 -8.98
C PRO A 47 20.87 19.82 -8.20
N PRO A 48 22.19 20.08 -8.32
CA PRO A 48 22.87 21.08 -7.50
C PRO A 48 22.11 22.41 -7.55
N PRO A 49 21.67 22.96 -6.41
CA PRO A 49 21.08 24.29 -6.36
C PRO A 49 22.12 25.29 -6.86
N GLN A 50 21.75 26.09 -7.85
CA GLN A 50 22.45 27.33 -8.12
C GLN A 50 22.40 28.15 -6.83
N GLU A 51 23.58 28.57 -6.37
CA GLU A 51 23.80 29.47 -5.24
C GLU A 51 22.78 30.60 -5.23
N GLU A 52 22.09 30.84 -4.12
CA GLU A 52 22.09 32.14 -3.43
C GLU A 52 21.60 31.94 -1.98
N ALA A 53 22.17 32.76 -1.09
CA ALA A 53 22.31 32.59 0.34
C ALA A 53 21.04 32.77 1.19
N GLY A 54 21.11 32.29 2.45
CA GLY A 54 20.42 32.90 3.60
C GLY A 54 19.68 31.91 4.50
N ASP A 55 20.39 31.28 5.45
CA ASP A 55 20.27 31.47 6.92
C ASP A 55 19.15 30.61 7.56
N GLU A 56 19.49 29.53 8.30
CA GLU A 56 19.42 29.41 9.79
C GLU A 56 17.97 29.49 10.34
N GLU A 57 17.36 28.58 11.12
CA GLU A 57 17.71 27.70 12.25
C GLU A 57 16.58 26.62 12.34
N ALA A 58 16.90 25.33 12.54
CA ALA A 58 16.78 24.60 13.82
C ALA A 58 15.43 24.74 14.57
N GLY A 59 14.76 23.60 14.81
CA GLY A 59 13.74 23.53 15.88
C GLY A 59 12.67 22.44 15.72
N GLU A 60 13.01 21.23 16.12
CA GLU A 60 12.16 20.29 16.88
C GLU A 60 10.71 20.01 16.45
N ASN A 61 10.46 18.76 16.06
CA ASN A 61 9.13 18.15 16.07
C ASN A 61 9.09 17.01 17.10
N PRO A 62 8.30 17.12 18.19
CA PRO A 62 7.88 15.96 18.94
C PRO A 62 6.53 15.46 18.43
N GLU A 63 6.57 14.24 17.92
CA GLU A 63 5.78 13.12 18.43
C GLU A 63 4.26 13.31 18.67
N ALA A 64 3.53 12.52 17.89
CA ALA A 64 2.35 11.73 18.25
C ALA A 64 0.94 12.32 18.17
N ALA A 65 0.07 11.34 17.89
CA ALA A 65 -1.36 11.30 18.14
C ALA A 65 -2.26 11.95 17.09
N ALA A 66 -2.71 11.11 16.15
CA ALA A 66 -4.13 11.16 15.78
C ALA A 66 -4.97 10.92 17.06
N PRO A 67 -6.10 11.61 17.22
CA PRO A 67 -7.33 10.90 16.89
C PRO A 67 -8.37 11.78 16.20
N ALA A 68 -9.41 11.09 15.74
CA ALA A 68 -10.47 11.56 14.87
C ALA A 68 -11.43 12.61 15.48
N ALA A 69 -12.16 13.24 14.54
CA ALA A 69 -13.45 13.92 14.64
C ALA A 69 -13.45 15.45 14.86
N GLU A 70 -13.67 16.20 13.77
CA GLU A 70 -14.66 17.29 13.64
C GLU A 70 -14.63 17.88 12.19
N GLU A 71 -15.78 17.86 11.49
CA GLU A 71 -16.08 18.83 10.40
C GLU A 71 -16.36 20.22 11.03
N PRO A 72 -16.35 21.40 10.34
CA PRO A 72 -16.32 21.70 8.90
C PRO A 72 -15.33 22.84 8.47
N ALA A 73 -15.27 23.13 7.16
CA ALA A 73 -14.57 24.24 6.48
C ALA A 73 -14.94 25.67 7.03
N PRO A 74 -14.20 26.80 6.81
CA PRO A 74 -13.79 27.31 5.47
C PRO A 74 -12.55 28.27 5.32
N GLN A 75 -11.94 28.30 4.11
CA GLN A 75 -11.41 29.47 3.34
C GLN A 75 -10.29 30.37 3.93
N ALA A 76 -9.32 30.98 3.22
CA ALA A 76 -8.93 31.07 1.81
C ALA A 76 -7.62 31.91 1.70
N ALA A 77 -6.79 31.63 0.69
CA ALA A 77 -5.98 32.57 -0.12
C ALA A 77 -5.17 31.73 -1.14
N ALA A 78 -5.68 31.31 -2.31
CA ALA A 78 -5.87 32.05 -3.57
C ALA A 78 -4.56 32.78 -4.00
N GLN A 79 -3.92 32.59 -5.17
CA GLN A 79 -4.35 32.25 -6.55
C GLN A 79 -3.09 31.70 -7.30
N ASP A 80 -3.13 30.60 -8.04
CA ASP A 80 -3.56 30.58 -9.44
C ASP A 80 -4.63 29.53 -9.73
N LYS A 81 -5.69 30.01 -10.36
CA LYS A 81 -6.84 29.26 -10.84
C LYS A 81 -6.49 28.66 -12.20
N ALA A 82 -5.75 27.55 -12.23
CA ALA A 82 -5.96 26.58 -13.29
C ALA A 82 -7.28 25.89 -12.96
N GLU A 83 -8.30 26.08 -13.79
CA GLU A 83 -9.52 25.26 -13.77
C GLU A 83 -9.10 23.79 -13.59
N PRO A 84 -9.82 22.96 -12.82
CA PRO A 84 -9.56 21.53 -12.86
C PRO A 84 -9.84 21.10 -14.30
N ALA A 85 -8.80 21.11 -15.14
CA ALA A 85 -8.83 20.53 -16.46
C ALA A 85 -9.37 19.14 -16.19
N LYS A 86 -10.57 18.84 -16.69
CA LYS A 86 -11.26 17.58 -16.43
C LYS A 86 -10.29 16.47 -16.76
N VAL A 87 -9.59 15.93 -15.75
CA VAL A 87 -8.57 14.91 -15.97
C VAL A 87 -9.38 13.67 -16.28
N LYS A 88 -9.46 13.35 -17.57
CA LYS A 88 -10.25 12.21 -18.04
C LYS A 88 -9.48 10.95 -17.67
N ALA A 89 -10.19 9.96 -17.15
CA ALA A 89 -9.60 8.66 -16.94
C ALA A 89 -9.23 8.05 -18.30
N VAL A 90 -7.96 7.69 -18.45
CA VAL A 90 -7.42 7.05 -19.64
C VAL A 90 -7.62 5.54 -19.51
N LYS A 91 -8.14 4.92 -20.57
CA LYS A 91 -8.30 3.47 -20.62
C LYS A 91 -6.92 2.82 -20.79
N THR A 92 -6.38 2.26 -19.71
CA THR A 92 -5.10 1.56 -19.71
C THR A 92 -5.33 0.05 -19.75
N ILE A 93 -4.62 -0.63 -20.66
CA ILE A 93 -4.68 -2.08 -20.82
C ILE A 93 -3.42 -2.69 -20.25
N PHE A 94 -3.57 -3.53 -19.24
CA PHE A 94 -2.50 -4.32 -18.66
C PHE A 94 -2.49 -5.69 -19.33
N GLU A 95 -1.34 -6.10 -19.84
CA GLU A 95 -1.15 -7.38 -20.51
C GLU A 95 -0.09 -8.22 -19.79
N TYR A 96 -0.39 -9.50 -19.58
CA TYR A 96 0.55 -10.45 -18.99
C TYR A 96 0.60 -11.73 -19.82
N LYS A 97 1.78 -12.04 -20.37
CA LYS A 97 1.98 -13.20 -21.25
C LYS A 97 2.31 -14.43 -20.41
N ASP A 98 1.31 -15.27 -20.16
CA ASP A 98 1.50 -16.57 -19.51
C ASP A 98 0.40 -17.55 -19.94
N SER A 99 0.78 -18.49 -20.80
CA SER A 99 -0.12 -19.53 -21.31
C SER A 99 -0.37 -20.64 -20.28
N LYS A 100 0.55 -20.85 -19.33
CA LYS A 100 0.49 -21.93 -18.33
C LYS A 100 -0.26 -21.52 -17.06
N ALA A 101 -0.33 -20.22 -16.77
CA ALA A 101 -1.10 -19.69 -15.65
C ALA A 101 -2.57 -20.12 -15.71
N LYS A 102 -3.12 -20.52 -14.55
CA LYS A 102 -4.55 -20.85 -14.38
C LYS A 102 -5.37 -19.63 -13.99
N SER A 103 -4.78 -18.74 -13.20
CA SER A 103 -5.40 -17.51 -12.72
C SER A 103 -4.37 -16.38 -12.64
N VAL A 104 -4.73 -15.22 -13.17
CA VAL A 104 -3.92 -14.00 -13.04
C VAL A 104 -4.80 -12.88 -12.51
N LYS A 105 -4.32 -12.21 -11.46
CA LYS A 105 -4.95 -11.03 -10.88
C LYS A 105 -4.00 -9.85 -10.93
N LEU A 106 -4.54 -8.67 -11.17
CA LEU A 106 -3.83 -7.39 -11.13
C LEU A 106 -4.12 -6.70 -9.80
N ALA A 107 -3.08 -6.21 -9.14
CA ALA A 107 -3.21 -5.35 -7.96
C ALA A 107 -2.25 -4.18 -8.08
N GLY A 108 -2.74 -2.97 -7.81
CA GLY A 108 -1.91 -1.77 -7.82
C GLY A 108 -2.54 -0.66 -7.00
N SER A 109 -1.85 0.48 -6.90
CA SER A 109 -2.36 1.64 -6.14
C SER A 109 -3.70 2.15 -6.68
N PHE A 110 -3.93 2.07 -8.00
CA PHE A 110 -5.19 2.43 -8.65
C PHE A 110 -6.38 1.51 -8.33
N THR A 111 -6.15 0.30 -7.80
CA THR A 111 -7.21 -0.58 -7.27
C THR A 111 -7.20 -0.66 -5.74
N SER A 112 -6.47 0.24 -5.05
CA SER A 112 -6.21 0.13 -3.61
C SER A 112 -5.67 -1.26 -3.23
N TRP A 113 -4.80 -1.82 -4.06
CA TRP A 113 -4.23 -3.16 -3.94
C TRP A 113 -5.26 -4.30 -3.93
N LYS A 114 -6.50 -4.04 -4.31
CA LYS A 114 -7.53 -5.07 -4.46
C LYS A 114 -7.22 -5.90 -5.71
N ALA A 115 -7.12 -7.21 -5.53
CA ALA A 115 -6.81 -8.14 -6.60
C ALA A 115 -7.98 -8.23 -7.61
N LYS A 116 -7.79 -7.62 -8.78
CA LYS A 116 -8.75 -7.65 -9.89
C LYS A 116 -8.42 -8.82 -10.83
N PRO A 117 -9.34 -9.77 -11.07
CA PRO A 117 -9.09 -10.87 -11.99
C PRO A 117 -8.91 -10.35 -13.43
N MET A 118 -7.94 -10.94 -14.15
CA MET A 118 -7.69 -10.65 -15.56
C MET A 118 -8.41 -11.67 -16.45
N THR A 119 -8.68 -11.30 -17.70
CA THR A 119 -9.30 -12.19 -18.69
C THR A 119 -8.23 -12.77 -19.62
N LYS A 120 -8.20 -14.10 -19.76
CA LYS A 120 -7.26 -14.79 -20.67
C LYS A 120 -7.82 -14.80 -22.10
N LYS A 121 -7.05 -14.31 -23.07
CA LYS A 121 -7.35 -14.37 -24.50
C LYS A 121 -6.09 -14.81 -25.26
N ASN A 122 -6.17 -15.93 -25.98
CA ASN A 122 -5.05 -16.48 -26.78
C ASN A 122 -3.73 -16.65 -25.99
N GLY A 123 -3.82 -17.07 -24.72
CA GLY A 123 -2.63 -17.23 -23.86
C GLY A 123 -2.06 -15.94 -23.27
N VAL A 124 -2.72 -14.79 -23.51
CA VAL A 124 -2.37 -13.50 -22.93
C VAL A 124 -3.47 -13.07 -21.96
N TRP A 125 -3.10 -12.70 -20.75
CA TRP A 125 -4.02 -12.14 -19.76
C TRP A 125 -4.14 -10.64 -19.98
N LYS A 126 -5.37 -10.14 -20.03
CA LYS A 126 -5.64 -8.71 -20.22
C LYS A 126 -6.55 -8.19 -19.12
N ALA A 127 -6.29 -6.99 -18.65
CA ALA A 127 -7.18 -6.23 -17.79
C ALA A 127 -7.27 -4.79 -18.25
N GLU A 128 -8.50 -4.30 -18.35
CA GLU A 128 -8.79 -2.92 -18.70
C GLU A 128 -9.09 -2.15 -17.42
N VAL A 129 -8.42 -1.03 -17.21
CA VAL A 129 -8.62 -0.15 -16.06
C VAL A 129 -8.61 1.30 -16.54
N TYR A 130 -9.60 2.05 -16.13
CA TYR A 130 -9.64 3.49 -16.33
C TYR A 130 -8.89 4.14 -15.17
N ILE A 131 -7.77 4.78 -15.49
CA ILE A 131 -6.88 5.42 -14.52
C ILE A 131 -6.53 6.81 -15.01
N LEU A 132 -6.38 7.75 -14.07
CA LEU A 132 -5.94 9.10 -14.42
C LEU A 132 -4.47 9.05 -14.89
N PRO A 133 -4.01 10.02 -15.69
CA PRO A 133 -2.60 10.19 -15.98
C PRO A 133 -1.78 10.31 -14.69
N GLY A 134 -0.63 9.63 -14.66
CA GLY A 134 0.23 9.53 -13.49
C GLY A 134 1.03 8.24 -13.42
N ASN A 135 1.81 8.10 -12.35
CA ASN A 135 2.70 6.96 -12.13
C ASN A 135 2.13 6.07 -11.03
N TYR A 136 1.87 4.81 -11.35
CA TYR A 136 1.23 3.87 -10.42
C TYR A 136 2.07 2.59 -10.24
N PRO A 137 2.43 2.23 -9.00
CA PRO A 137 2.99 0.91 -8.71
C PRO A 137 1.91 -0.18 -8.79
N TYR A 138 2.29 -1.34 -9.32
CA TYR A 138 1.42 -2.51 -9.49
C TYR A 138 2.22 -3.82 -9.54
N HIS A 139 1.52 -4.93 -9.37
CA HIS A 139 2.05 -6.28 -9.59
C HIS A 139 0.97 -7.23 -10.08
N PHE A 140 1.42 -8.36 -10.64
CA PHE A 140 0.55 -9.47 -11.00
C PHE A 140 0.60 -10.55 -9.92
N THR A 141 -0.53 -11.20 -9.67
CA THR A 141 -0.61 -12.38 -8.82
C THR A 141 -1.03 -13.55 -9.71
N VAL A 142 -0.07 -14.42 -10.02
CA VAL A 142 -0.23 -15.58 -10.89
C VAL A 142 -0.31 -16.81 -10.02
N ASP A 143 -1.46 -17.49 -10.02
CA ASP A 143 -1.69 -18.71 -9.23
C ASP A 143 -1.31 -18.55 -7.73
N GLY A 144 -1.60 -17.37 -7.17
CA GLY A 144 -1.31 -17.03 -5.78
C GLY A 144 0.11 -16.53 -5.51
N LYS A 145 0.99 -16.46 -6.52
CA LYS A 145 2.35 -15.93 -6.39
C LYS A 145 2.47 -14.53 -6.99
N LYS A 146 3.03 -13.59 -6.24
CA LYS A 146 3.36 -12.24 -6.72
C LYS A 146 4.44 -12.34 -7.82
N LYS A 147 4.19 -11.68 -8.94
CA LYS A 147 5.02 -11.61 -10.14
C LYS A 147 5.08 -10.17 -10.62
N LEU A 148 6.29 -9.76 -11.00
CA LEU A 148 6.55 -8.44 -11.57
C LEU A 148 6.46 -8.53 -13.09
N ASP A 149 6.18 -7.39 -13.73
CA ASP A 149 6.33 -7.24 -15.17
C ASP A 149 7.81 -7.04 -15.51
N PRO A 150 8.46 -7.98 -16.21
CA PRO A 150 9.87 -7.85 -16.59
C PRO A 150 10.13 -6.70 -17.57
N GLY A 151 9.10 -6.20 -18.27
CA GLY A 151 9.23 -5.14 -19.27
C GLY A 151 8.97 -3.73 -18.74
N LYS A 152 8.78 -3.56 -17.42
CA LYS A 152 8.46 -2.27 -16.81
C LYS A 152 9.51 -1.82 -15.80
N PRO A 153 9.68 -0.50 -15.63
CA PRO A 153 10.54 0.03 -14.59
C PRO A 153 10.03 -0.41 -13.22
N LYS A 154 10.96 -0.59 -12.28
CA LYS A 154 10.64 -0.93 -10.90
C LYS A 154 10.47 0.34 -10.08
N ALA A 155 9.42 0.39 -9.28
CA ALA A 155 9.27 1.42 -8.25
C ALA A 155 10.32 1.20 -7.13
N PRO A 156 10.63 2.24 -6.34
CA PRO A 156 11.47 2.08 -5.14
C PRO A 156 10.95 1.01 -4.16
N THR A 157 9.64 0.74 -4.17
CA THR A 157 8.99 -0.31 -3.38
C THR A 157 9.22 -1.73 -3.90
N GLY A 158 9.87 -1.89 -5.06
CA GLY A 158 10.11 -3.18 -5.71
C GLY A 158 8.95 -3.68 -6.59
N ASP A 159 7.85 -2.93 -6.69
CA ASP A 159 6.74 -3.22 -7.59
C ASP A 159 7.01 -2.75 -9.04
N SER A 160 6.22 -3.22 -9.99
CA SER A 160 6.28 -2.74 -11.38
C SER A 160 5.59 -1.36 -11.47
N LEU A 161 6.13 -0.44 -12.25
CA LEU A 161 5.60 0.91 -12.38
C LEU A 161 4.96 1.08 -13.76
N VAL A 162 3.73 1.61 -13.79
CA VAL A 162 3.05 2.03 -15.00
C VAL A 162 2.98 3.56 -15.02
N ALA A 163 3.42 4.16 -16.12
CA ALA A 163 3.20 5.58 -16.41
C ALA A 163 2.01 5.67 -17.37
N VAL A 164 1.05 6.50 -17.01
CA VAL A 164 -0.16 6.78 -17.79
C VAL A 164 -0.05 8.23 -18.23
N GLU A 165 -0.06 8.46 -19.54
CA GLU A 165 -0.05 9.78 -20.15
C GLU A 165 -1.45 10.18 -20.64
#